data_AF-A0A2R2WD46-F1
#
_entry.id   AF-A0A2R2WD46-F1
#
_cell.length_a   1.000
_cell.length_b   1.000
_cell.length_c   1.000
_cell.angle_alpha   90.00
_cell.angle_beta   90.00
_cell.angle_gamma   90.00
#
_symmetry.space_group_name_H-M   'P 1'
#
loop_
_entity.id
_entity.type
_entity.pdbx_description
1 polymer ?
#
loop_
_entity_poly.entity_id
_entity_poly.type
_entity_poly.pdbx_seq_one_letter_code
_entity_poly.pdbx_strand_id
1 'polypeptide(L)'
;MGAIDEIRVTEARRMLGLEPGDDLPARAAAWVSAGASSPSLDALAADASLPAARALRLLRSTAVELDLTFDSLQEARAHYLRATLPDLVRPGNTAAIAEASNSLTDEMTGRARRALSRFLGRSERPPEN
;
A
#
# COMPACT_ATOMS: atom_id res chain seq x y z
N MET A 1 -3.58 -11.08 13.24
CA MET A 1 -4.28 -10.03 12.47
C MET A 1 -5.61 -10.63 12.04
N GLY A 2 -6.72 -9.90 12.13
CA GLY A 2 -8.03 -10.44 11.71
C GLY A 2 -8.21 -10.37 10.20
N ALA A 3 -9.17 -11.12 9.64
CA ALA A 3 -9.46 -11.10 8.20
C ALA A 3 -9.78 -9.68 7.68
N ILE A 4 -10.53 -8.89 8.45
CA ILE A 4 -10.84 -7.49 8.11
C ILE A 4 -9.58 -6.62 8.05
N ASP A 5 -8.67 -6.76 9.01
CA ASP A 5 -7.39 -6.04 9.01
C ASP A 5 -6.53 -6.45 7.81
N GLU A 6 -6.48 -7.75 7.49
CA GLU A 6 -5.76 -8.25 6.32
C GLU A 6 -6.32 -7.70 5.01
N ILE A 7 -7.64 -7.68 4.84
CA ILE A 7 -8.30 -7.06 3.68
C ILE A 7 -7.91 -5.59 3.58
N ARG A 8 -7.95 -4.86 4.71
CA ARG A 8 -7.60 -3.43 4.74
C ARG A 8 -6.13 -3.17 4.40
N VAL A 9 -5.22 -4.00 4.89
CA VAL A 9 -3.79 -3.94 4.51
C VAL A 9 -3.60 -4.26 3.02
N THR A 10 -4.37 -5.20 2.49
CA THR A 10 -4.33 -5.57 1.07
C THR A 10 -4.84 -4.44 0.19
N GLU A 11 -5.92 -3.77 0.58
CA GLU A 11 -6.41 -2.57 -0.11
C GLU A 11 -5.36 -1.45 -0.10
N ALA A 12 -4.64 -1.29 1.02
CA ALA A 12 -3.54 -0.34 1.10
C ALA A 12 -2.43 -0.67 0.08
N ARG A 13 -2.04 -1.95 -0.01
CA ARG A 13 -1.07 -2.43 -1.01
C ARG A 13 -1.57 -2.20 -2.44
N ARG A 14 -2.86 -2.44 -2.72
CA ARG A 14 -3.49 -2.18 -4.02
C ARG A 14 -3.38 -0.70 -4.40
N MET A 15 -3.73 0.21 -3.48
CA MET A 15 -3.63 1.67 -3.70
C MET A 15 -2.18 2.12 -3.95
N LEU A 16 -1.20 1.45 -3.33
CA LEU A 16 0.23 1.74 -3.49
C LEU A 16 0.87 1.06 -4.71
N GLY A 17 0.14 0.22 -5.44
CA GLY A 17 0.68 -0.54 -6.58
C GLY A 17 1.60 -1.71 -6.17
N LEU A 18 1.47 -2.21 -4.94
CA LEU A 18 2.28 -3.28 -4.35
C LEU A 18 1.55 -4.64 -4.29
N GLU A 19 0.31 -4.69 -4.78
CA GLU A 19 -0.52 -5.89 -4.79
C GLU A 19 -0.59 -6.45 -6.22
N PRO A 20 0.08 -7.58 -6.52
CA PRO A 20 0.11 -8.15 -7.87
C PRO A 20 -1.24 -8.74 -8.29
N GLY A 21 -2.03 -9.26 -7.34
CA GLY A 21 -3.40 -9.73 -7.58
C GLY A 21 -3.55 -11.22 -7.91
N ASP A 22 -2.47 -11.93 -8.21
CA ASP A 22 -2.50 -13.35 -8.63
C ASP A 22 -2.90 -14.31 -7.49
N ASP A 23 -2.62 -13.96 -6.23
CA ASP A 23 -2.93 -14.78 -5.05
C ASP A 23 -4.25 -14.40 -4.36
N LEU A 24 -4.92 -13.35 -4.83
CA LEU A 24 -6.10 -12.78 -4.19
C LEU A 24 -7.27 -13.74 -4.07
N PRO A 25 -7.61 -14.61 -5.06
CA PRO A 25 -8.69 -15.56 -4.90
C PRO A 25 -8.48 -16.55 -3.74
N ALA A 26 -7.26 -17.06 -3.59
CA ALA A 26 -6.91 -17.97 -2.50
C ALA A 26 -6.98 -17.28 -1.14
N ARG A 27 -6.50 -16.04 -1.05
CA ARG A 27 -6.58 -15.22 0.17
C ARG A 27 -8.03 -14.87 0.52
N ALA A 28 -8.86 -14.56 -0.49
CA ALA A 28 -10.27 -14.31 -0.30
C ALA A 28 -11.01 -15.52 0.27
N ALA A 29 -10.73 -16.73 -0.22
CA ALA A 29 -11.31 -17.95 0.35
C ALA A 29 -10.94 -18.13 1.85
N ALA A 30 -9.70 -17.77 2.23
CA ALA A 30 -9.29 -17.78 3.63
C ALA A 30 -10.02 -16.71 4.47
N TRP A 31 -10.20 -15.50 3.94
CA TRP A 31 -10.96 -14.44 4.62
C TRP A 31 -12.43 -14.80 4.81
N VAL A 32 -13.06 -15.41 3.79
CA VAL A 32 -14.43 -15.94 3.89
C VAL A 32 -14.53 -17.02 4.96
N SER A 33 -13.59 -17.95 4.98
CA SER A 33 -13.52 -19.01 6.00
C SER A 33 -13.30 -18.45 7.42
N ALA A 34 -12.65 -17.29 7.53
CA ALA A 34 -12.46 -16.57 8.78
C ALA A 34 -13.66 -15.67 9.16
N GLY A 35 -14.73 -15.66 8.37
CA GLY A 35 -15.99 -14.98 8.66
C GLY A 35 -16.15 -13.58 8.05
N ALA A 36 -15.20 -13.11 7.22
CA ALA A 36 -15.43 -11.90 6.43
C ALA A 36 -16.37 -12.22 5.26
N SER A 37 -17.38 -11.37 4.99
CA SER A 37 -18.31 -11.62 3.90
C SER A 37 -18.75 -10.31 3.26
N SER A 38 -18.70 -10.30 1.93
CA SER A 38 -19.27 -9.27 1.07
C SER A 38 -19.54 -9.90 -0.30
N PRO A 39 -20.50 -9.39 -1.09
CA PRO A 39 -20.78 -9.93 -2.42
C PRO A 39 -19.54 -9.99 -3.33
N SER A 40 -18.69 -8.96 -3.29
CA SER A 40 -17.46 -8.93 -4.08
C SER A 40 -16.38 -9.86 -3.53
N LEU A 41 -16.33 -10.07 -2.22
CA LEU A 41 -15.39 -10.99 -1.58
C LEU A 41 -15.72 -12.44 -1.92
N ASP A 42 -17.00 -12.80 -1.87
CA ASP A 42 -17.47 -14.14 -2.24
C ASP A 42 -17.20 -14.42 -3.72
N ALA A 43 -17.42 -13.43 -4.59
CA ALA A 43 -17.09 -13.52 -6.01
C ALA A 43 -15.57 -13.65 -6.26
N LEU A 44 -14.74 -12.99 -5.45
CA LEU A 44 -13.28 -13.12 -5.52
C LEU A 44 -12.82 -14.51 -5.08
N ALA A 45 -13.43 -15.07 -4.04
CA ALA A 45 -13.11 -16.40 -3.52
C ALA A 45 -13.59 -17.54 -4.44
N ALA A 46 -14.65 -17.31 -5.23
CA ALA A 46 -15.29 -18.35 -6.03
C ALA A 46 -14.47 -18.80 -7.26
N ASP A 47 -13.58 -17.96 -7.79
CA ASP A 47 -12.87 -18.24 -9.04
C ASP A 47 -11.36 -18.02 -8.88
N ALA A 48 -10.62 -19.13 -8.73
CA ALA A 48 -9.16 -19.14 -8.62
C ALA A 48 -8.44 -18.81 -9.93
N SER A 49 -9.15 -18.78 -11.07
CA SER A 49 -8.59 -18.51 -12.40
C SER A 49 -8.75 -17.04 -12.85
N LEU A 50 -9.23 -16.18 -11.95
CA LEU A 50 -9.43 -14.76 -12.25
C LEU A 50 -8.14 -14.09 -12.70
N PRO A 51 -8.17 -13.32 -13.81
CA PRO A 51 -7.06 -12.46 -14.17
C PRO A 51 -6.77 -11.45 -13.06
N ALA A 52 -5.50 -11.16 -12.77
CA ALA A 52 -5.06 -10.21 -11.74
C ALA A 52 -5.83 -8.88 -11.76
N ALA A 53 -6.01 -8.28 -12.93
CA ALA A 53 -6.75 -7.02 -13.08
C ALA A 53 -8.24 -7.13 -12.67
N ARG A 54 -8.85 -8.31 -12.81
CA ARG A 54 -10.21 -8.56 -12.31
C ARG A 54 -10.21 -8.80 -10.81
N ALA A 55 -9.24 -9.56 -10.30
CA ALA A 55 -9.08 -9.79 -8.86
C ALA A 55 -8.87 -8.48 -8.09
N LEU A 56 -8.01 -7.58 -8.56
CA LEU A 56 -7.77 -6.26 -7.96
C LEU A 56 -9.02 -5.36 -7.98
N ARG A 57 -9.87 -5.48 -9.01
CA ARG A 57 -11.15 -4.75 -9.06
C ARG A 57 -12.14 -5.28 -8.03
N LEU A 58 -12.22 -6.59 -7.85
CA LEU A 58 -13.07 -7.20 -6.83
C LEU A 58 -12.56 -6.89 -5.41
N LEU A 59 -11.24 -6.85 -5.20
CA LEU A 59 -10.65 -6.37 -3.95
C LEU A 59 -11.08 -4.93 -3.64
N ARG A 60 -11.01 -4.02 -4.62
CA ARG A 60 -11.50 -2.64 -4.45
C ARG A 60 -12.98 -2.61 -4.08
N SER A 61 -13.82 -3.37 -4.79
CA SER A 61 -15.25 -3.43 -4.50
C SER A 61 -15.54 -4.00 -3.10
N THR A 62 -14.79 -5.02 -2.69
CA THR A 62 -14.83 -5.58 -1.32
C THR A 62 -14.49 -4.51 -0.28
N ALA A 63 -13.42 -3.73 -0.51
CA ALA A 63 -13.03 -2.66 0.40
C ALA A 63 -14.11 -1.57 0.50
N VAL A 64 -14.82 -1.26 -0.59
CA VAL A 64 -15.96 -0.31 -0.56
C VAL A 64 -17.14 -0.89 0.21
N GLU A 65 -17.51 -2.14 -0.06
CA GLU A 65 -18.66 -2.81 0.58
C GLU A 65 -18.48 -2.99 2.10
N LEU A 66 -17.22 -3.14 2.54
CA LEU A 66 -16.86 -3.32 3.95
C LEU A 66 -16.41 -2.02 4.64
N ASP A 67 -16.47 -0.88 3.98
CA ASP A 67 -16.00 0.42 4.49
C ASP A 67 -14.52 0.42 4.94
N LEU A 68 -13.67 -0.22 4.15
CA LEU A 68 -12.22 -0.40 4.38
C LEU A 68 -11.35 0.45 3.44
N THR A 69 -11.95 1.34 2.66
CA THR A 69 -11.21 2.22 1.74
C THR A 69 -10.41 3.28 2.49
N PHE A 70 -9.43 3.87 1.80
CA PHE A 70 -8.68 5.03 2.28
C PHE A 70 -9.04 6.26 1.46
N ASP A 71 -9.10 7.43 2.12
CA ASP A 71 -9.42 8.69 1.46
C ASP A 71 -8.26 9.22 0.62
N SER A 72 -7.03 8.77 0.92
CA SER A 72 -5.83 9.21 0.22
C SER A 72 -4.73 8.15 0.19
N LEU A 73 -3.80 8.30 -0.78
CA LEU A 73 -2.57 7.50 -0.84
C LEU A 73 -1.70 7.66 0.42
N GLN A 74 -1.73 8.83 1.06
CA GLN A 74 -0.98 9.08 2.28
C GLN A 74 -1.51 8.25 3.46
N GLU A 75 -2.83 8.13 3.57
CA GLU A 75 -3.48 7.32 4.60
C GLU A 75 -3.22 5.82 4.38
N ALA A 76 -3.39 5.34 3.14
CA ALA A 76 -3.05 3.97 2.77
C ALA A 76 -1.58 3.64 3.12
N ARG A 77 -0.64 4.54 2.80
CA ARG A 77 0.77 4.40 3.15
C ARG A 77 0.98 4.34 4.66
N ALA A 78 0.35 5.23 5.43
CA ALA A 78 0.47 5.25 6.88
C ALA A 78 -0.07 3.95 7.52
N HIS A 79 -1.19 3.44 7.01
CA HIS A 79 -1.75 2.17 7.47
C HIS A 79 -0.85 0.98 7.15
N TYR A 80 -0.39 0.88 5.90
CA TYR A 80 0.54 -0.17 5.46
C TYR A 80 1.83 -0.21 6.29
N LEU A 81 2.44 0.95 6.52
CA LEU A 81 3.65 1.04 7.36
C LEU A 81 3.35 0.62 8.80
N ARG A 82 2.25 1.10 9.39
CA ARG A 82 1.87 0.71 10.76
C ARG A 82 1.65 -0.79 10.90
N ALA A 83 1.06 -1.43 9.90
CA ALA A 83 0.80 -2.87 9.90
C ALA A 83 2.07 -3.72 9.70
N THR A 84 3.05 -3.22 8.94
CA THR A 84 4.29 -3.96 8.58
C THR A 84 5.48 -3.67 9.49
N LEU A 85 5.47 -2.53 10.20
CA LEU A 85 6.54 -2.16 11.15
C LEU A 85 6.85 -3.23 12.22
N PRO A 86 5.86 -3.93 12.81
CA PRO A 86 6.16 -5.00 13.77
C PRO A 86 7.02 -6.14 13.20
N ASP A 87 6.88 -6.44 11.90
CA ASP A 87 7.67 -7.47 11.22
C ASP A 87 9.06 -6.96 10.79
N LEU A 88 9.21 -5.65 10.59
CA LEU A 88 10.48 -4.97 10.30
C LEU A 88 11.38 -4.82 11.54
N VAL A 89 10.78 -4.63 12.71
CA VAL A 89 11.50 -4.43 14.00
C VAL A 89 11.79 -5.76 14.69
N ARG A 90 11.30 -6.89 14.15
CA ARG A 90 11.60 -8.23 14.66
C ARG A 90 13.09 -8.54 14.44
N PRO A 91 13.87 -8.88 15.49
CA PRO A 91 15.28 -9.23 15.33
C PRO A 91 15.42 -10.44 14.39
N GLY A 92 16.12 -10.27 13.27
CA GLY A 92 16.43 -11.35 12.32
C GLY A 92 15.97 -11.15 10.87
N ASN A 93 15.27 -10.06 10.53
CA ASN A 93 14.70 -9.86 9.19
C ASN A 93 15.43 -8.76 8.39
N THR A 94 16.71 -8.98 8.05
CA THR A 94 17.57 -7.98 7.37
C THR A 94 17.17 -7.69 5.91
N ALA A 95 16.45 -8.61 5.25
CA ALA A 95 16.01 -8.44 3.87
C ALA A 95 14.94 -7.34 3.71
N ALA A 96 14.02 -7.22 4.67
CA ALA A 96 12.93 -6.24 4.63
C ALA A 96 13.40 -4.81 4.95
N ILE A 97 14.52 -4.67 5.68
CA ILE A 97 15.17 -3.38 5.95
C ILE A 97 15.78 -2.80 4.66
N ALA A 98 16.35 -3.64 3.80
CA ALA A 98 17.00 -3.18 2.55
C ALA A 98 15.99 -2.63 1.53
N GLU A 99 14.84 -3.29 1.36
CA GLU A 99 13.80 -2.86 0.43
C GLU A 99 13.10 -1.57 0.89
N ALA A 100 12.83 -1.43 2.19
CA ALA A 100 12.31 -0.21 2.78
C ALA A 100 13.33 0.95 2.72
N SER A 101 14.62 0.68 2.95
CA SER A 101 15.69 1.70 2.95
C SER A 101 15.93 2.31 1.56
N ASN A 102 15.80 1.53 0.48
CA ASN A 102 15.97 2.06 -0.88
C ASN A 102 14.83 3.01 -1.27
N SER A 103 13.59 2.70 -0.90
CA SER A 103 12.43 3.58 -1.14
C SER A 103 12.46 4.86 -0.27
N LEU A 104 12.88 4.75 0.99
CA LEU A 104 12.96 5.89 1.92
C LEU A 104 14.08 6.86 1.55
N THR A 105 15.23 6.36 1.11
CA THR A 105 16.41 7.18 0.80
C THR A 105 16.17 8.02 -0.46
N ASP A 106 15.49 7.50 -1.47
CA ASP A 106 15.19 8.26 -2.69
C ASP A 106 14.18 9.39 -2.45
N GLU A 107 13.14 9.17 -1.63
CA GLU A 107 12.17 10.23 -1.30
C GLU A 107 12.77 11.33 -0.40
N MET A 108 13.62 10.98 0.57
CA MET A 108 14.31 11.97 1.42
C MET A 108 15.37 12.76 0.63
N THR A 109 16.14 12.10 -0.23
CA THR A 109 17.15 12.78 -1.08
C THR A 109 16.47 13.74 -2.06
N GLY A 110 15.33 13.34 -2.64
CA GLY A 110 14.52 14.21 -3.51
C GLY A 110 13.92 15.42 -2.78
N ARG A 111 13.50 15.28 -1.51
CA ARG A 111 13.01 16.41 -0.70
C ARG A 111 14.14 17.34 -0.26
N ALA A 112 15.29 16.81 0.13
CA ALA A 112 16.47 17.60 0.51
C ALA A 112 17.00 18.42 -0.68
N ARG A 113 17.09 17.81 -1.87
CA ARG A 113 17.56 18.50 -3.09
C ARG A 113 16.61 19.62 -3.53
N ARG A 114 15.29 19.41 -3.39
CA ARG A 114 14.27 20.46 -3.64
C ARG A 114 14.24 21.56 -2.58
N ALA A 115 14.60 21.24 -1.34
CA ALA A 115 14.73 22.25 -0.27
C ALA A 115 15.99 23.11 -0.49
N LEU A 116 17.12 22.48 -0.82
CA LEU A 116 18.38 23.16 -1.14
C LEU A 116 18.28 24.04 -2.38
N SER A 117 17.61 23.59 -3.45
CA SER A 117 17.45 24.40 -4.66
C SER A 117 16.59 25.65 -4.44
N ARG A 118 15.59 25.61 -3.55
CA ARG A 118 14.81 26.80 -3.18
C ARG A 118 15.57 27.77 -2.29
N PHE A 119 16.49 27.26 -1.46
CA PHE A 119 17.28 28.09 -0.54
C PHE A 119 18.47 28.75 -1.23
N LEU A 120 19.10 28.06 -2.18
CA LEU A 120 20.25 28.56 -2.95
C LEU A 120 19.86 29.32 -4.23
N GLY A 121 18.64 29.12 -4.75
CA GLY A 121 18.16 29.78 -5.97
C GLY A 121 17.60 31.20 -5.80
N ARG A 122 17.73 31.81 -4.61
CA ARG A 122 17.22 33.17 -4.32
C ARG A 122 18.35 34.19 -4.10
N SER A 123 19.41 34.10 -4.87
CA SER A 123 20.50 35.08 -4.80
C SER A 123 21.06 35.38 -6.19
N GLU A 124 20.21 35.81 -7.12
CA GLU A 124 20.64 36.54 -8.32
C GLU A 124 19.45 37.35 -8.86
N ARG A 125 19.22 38.53 -8.25
CA ARG A 125 18.66 39.66 -8.99
C ARG A 125 19.84 40.58 -9.31
N PRO A 126 20.22 40.76 -10.58
CA PRO A 126 21.13 41.84 -10.92
C PRO A 126 20.41 43.18 -10.70
N PRO A 127 21.07 44.23 -10.17
CA PRO A 127 20.50 45.56 -10.18
C PRO A 127 20.45 46.07 -11.62
N GLU A 128 19.25 46.44 -12.07
CA GLU A 128 19.05 47.23 -13.29
C GLU A 128 19.69 48.61 -13.09
N ASN A 129 20.60 48.98 -13.99
CA ASN A 129 21.06 50.35 -14.23
C ASN A 129 20.33 50.90 -15.44
#